data_AF-A0A7Y2GNE4-F1
#
_entry.id   AF-A0A7Y2GNE4-F1
#
_cell.length_a   1.000
_cell.length_b   1.000
_cell.length_c   1.000
_cell.angle_alpha   90.00
_cell.angle_beta   90.00
_cell.angle_gamma   90.00
#
_symmetry.space_group_name_H-M   'P 1'
#
loop_
_entity.id
_entity.type
_entity.pdbx_description
1 polymer ?
#
loop_
_entity_poly.entity_id
_entity_poly.type
_entity_poly.pdbx_seq_one_letter_code
_entity_poly.pdbx_strand_id
1 'polypeptide(L)' 'MKNTAMFWVAATTLVLLMVTIMAVMNFAFNWVFYVTVLGQVMIIYMVYRVLTDNYTTDKTFADFYEDHPIGQSD' A
#
# COMPACT_ATOMS: atom_id res chain seq x y z
N MET A 1 -3.86 11.34 0.99
CA MET A 1 -4.19 10.25 0.04
C MET A 1 -5.64 9.84 0.24
N LYS A 2 -6.52 10.02 -0.75
CA LYS A 2 -7.91 9.57 -0.62
C LYS A 2 -7.91 8.07 -0.32
N ASN A 3 -8.78 7.63 0.59
CA ASN A 3 -8.87 6.27 1.18
C ASN A 3 -8.58 5.09 0.22
N THR A 4 -8.84 5.25 -1.07
CA THR A 4 -8.55 4.27 -2.11
C THR A 4 -7.09 3.82 -2.17
N ALA A 5 -6.11 4.71 -2.04
CA ALA A 5 -4.70 4.31 -2.08
C ALA A 5 -4.31 3.45 -0.87
N MET A 6 -4.73 3.88 0.33
CA MET A 6 -4.50 3.12 1.57
C MET A 6 -5.20 1.76 1.57
N PHE A 7 -6.39 1.67 0.95
CA PHE A 7 -7.07 0.39 0.74
C PHE A 7 -6.20 -0.59 -0.06
N TRP A 8 -5.61 -0.14 -1.17
CA TRP A 8 -4.75 -1.01 -1.99
C TRP A 8 -3.49 -1.46 -1.25
N VAL A 9 -2.87 -0.57 -0.47
CA VAL A 9 -1.72 -0.90 0.38
C VAL A 9 -2.08 -1.99 1.40
N ALA A 10 -3.20 -1.82 2.11
CA ALA A 10 -3.69 -2.81 3.06
C ALA A 10 -3.99 -4.16 2.38
N ALA A 11 -4.66 -4.14 1.24
CA ALA A 11 -4.98 -5.34 0.47
C ALA A 11 -3.71 -6.09 0.02
N THR A 12 -2.71 -5.39 -0.54
CA THR A 12 -1.44 -6.02 -0.94
C THR A 12 -0.66 -6.57 0.25
N THR A 13 -0.75 -5.91 1.41
CA THR A 13 -0.09 -6.37 2.64
C THR A 13 -0.74 -7.66 3.16
N LEU A 14 -2.07 -7.76 3.13
CA LEU A 14 -2.78 -8.99 3.50
C LEU A 14 -2.43 -10.16 2.58
N VAL A 15 -2.28 -9.91 1.27
CA VAL A 15 -1.83 -10.95 0.32
C VAL A 15 -0.41 -11.40 0.64
N LEU A 16 0.50 -10.48 0.98
CA LEU A 16 1.85 -10.84 1.39
C LEU A 16 1.87 -11.69 2.66
N LEU A 17 1.05 -11.34 3.66
CA LEU A 17 0.88 -12.15 4.87
C LEU A 17 0.34 -13.54 4.54
N MET A 18 -0.65 -13.63 3.65
CA MET A 18 -1.20 -14.91 3.20
C MET A 18 -0.12 -15.78 2.54
N VAL A 19 0.68 -15.23 1.62
CA VAL A 19 1.80 -15.95 0.98
C VAL A 19 2.79 -16.44 2.02
N THR A 20 3.12 -15.61 3.01
CA THR A 20 4.05 -15.96 4.10
C THR A 20 3.52 -17.14 4.92
N ILE A 21 2.24 -17.11 5.29
CA ILE A 21 1.58 -18.19 6.03
C ILE A 21 1.57 -19.48 5.18
N MET A 22 1.17 -19.40 3.92
CA MET A 22 1.13 -20.56 3.02
C MET A 22 2.51 -21.21 2.85
N ALA A 23 3.57 -20.40 2.72
CA ALA A 23 4.93 -20.88 2.60
C ALA A 23 5.41 -21.58 3.88
N VAL A 24 5.18 -20.99 5.06
CA VAL A 24 5.57 -21.57 6.36
C VAL A 24 4.78 -22.84 6.67
N MET A 25 3.51 -22.90 6.27
CA MET A 25 2.65 -24.08 6.44
C MET A 25 2.89 -25.17 5.38
N ASN A 26 3.87 -25.00 4.49
CA ASN A 26 4.21 -25.95 3.43
C ASN A 26 3.02 -26.30 2.51
N PHE A 27 2.24 -25.29 2.12
CA PHE A 27 1.18 -25.45 1.12
C PHE A 27 1.80 -25.85 -0.23
N ALA A 28 1.01 -26.50 -1.08
CA ALA A 28 1.47 -26.91 -2.40
C ALA A 28 1.99 -25.70 -3.21
N PHE A 29 3.19 -25.85 -3.78
CA PHE A 29 3.91 -24.78 -4.46
C PHE A 29 3.06 -24.06 -5.51
N ASN A 30 2.24 -24.79 -6.29
CA ASN A 30 1.36 -24.21 -7.31
C ASN A 30 0.48 -23.09 -6.73
N TRP A 31 -0.11 -23.30 -5.55
CA TRP A 31 -0.94 -22.28 -4.90
C TRP A 31 -0.13 -21.08 -4.44
N VAL A 32 1.03 -21.31 -3.81
CA VAL A 32 1.93 -20.22 -3.37
C VAL A 32 2.38 -19.40 -4.57
N PHE A 33 2.71 -20.05 -5.68
CA PHE A 33 3.14 -19.43 -6.93
C PHE A 33 2.05 -18.53 -7.53
N TYR A 34 0.84 -19.05 -7.73
CA TYR A 34 -0.25 -18.26 -8.32
C TYR A 34 -0.64 -17.05 -7.47
N VAL A 35 -0.71 -17.21 -6.15
CA VAL A 35 -1.01 -16.09 -5.24
C VAL A 35 0.12 -15.06 -5.23
N THR A 36 1.37 -15.49 -5.35
CA THR A 36 2.52 -14.57 -5.46
C THR A 36 2.44 -13.74 -6.75
N VAL A 37 2.18 -14.38 -7.89
CA VAL A 37 2.02 -13.68 -9.18
C VAL A 37 0.85 -12.71 -9.13
N LEU A 38 -0.28 -13.11 -8.53
CA LEU A 38 -1.41 -12.21 -8.29
C LEU A 38 -1.01 -11.00 -7.43
N GLY A 39 -0.28 -11.23 -6.34
CA GLY A 39 0.22 -10.17 -5.46
C GLY A 39 1.12 -9.17 -6.18
N GLN A 40 2.00 -9.65 -7.08
CA GLN A 40 2.85 -8.79 -7.91
C GLN A 40 2.01 -7.90 -8.85
N VAL A 41 1.00 -8.46 -9.51
CA VAL A 41 0.07 -7.70 -10.35
C VAL A 41 -0.67 -6.64 -9.53
N MET A 42 -1.11 -6.98 -8.31
CA MET A 42 -1.77 -6.04 -7.40
C MET A 42 -0.84 -4.90 -6.98
N ILE A 43 0.45 -5.16 -6.75
CA ILE A 43 1.43 -4.10 -6.43
C ILE A 43 1.59 -3.15 -7.62
N ILE A 44 1.76 -3.66 -8.84
CA ILE A 44 1.88 -2.83 -10.05
C ILE A 44 0.63 -1.95 -10.20
N TYR A 45 -0.55 -2.54 -10.02
CA TYR A 45 -1.81 -1.82 -10.10
C TYR A 45 -1.94 -0.75 -9.00
N MET A 46 -1.56 -1.07 -7.76
CA MET A 46 -1.57 -0.14 -6.63
C MET A 46 -0.65 1.05 -6.91
N VAL A 47 0.59 0.81 -7.37
CA VAL A 47 1.54 1.89 -7.72
C VAL A 47 0.98 2.76 -8.83
N TYR A 48 0.47 2.16 -9.90
CA TYR A 48 -0.16 2.90 -10.99
C TYR A 48 -1.30 3.79 -10.47
N ARG A 49 -2.18 3.25 -9.62
CA ARG A 49 -3.30 4.00 -9.02
C ARG A 49 -2.83 5.14 -8.13
N VAL A 50 -1.78 4.95 -7.34
CA VAL A 50 -1.22 6.01 -6.47
C VAL A 50 -0.62 7.12 -7.31
N LEU A 51 0.15 6.78 -8.35
CA LEU A 51 0.82 7.75 -9.21
C LEU A 51 -0.15 8.51 -10.12
N THR A 52 -1.31 7.93 -10.45
CA THR A 52 -2.33 8.55 -11.31
C THR A 52 -3.52 9.12 -10.53
N ASP A 53 -3.51 9.04 -9.20
CA ASP A 53 -4.56 9.65 -8.38
C ASP A 53 -4.45 11.18 -8.47
N ASN A 54 -5.57 11.84 -8.73
CA ASN A 54 -5.64 13.30 -8.73
C ASN A 54 -5.69 13.80 -7.28
N TYR A 55 -4.55 13.70 -6.60
CA TYR A 55 -4.39 14.15 -5.23
C TYR A 55 -4.02 15.62 -5.19
N THR A 56 -4.85 16.42 -4.52
CA THR A 56 -4.56 17.81 -4.16
C THR A 56 -4.42 17.90 -2.65
N THR A 57 -3.49 18.71 -2.19
CA THR A 57 -3.30 18.98 -0.77
C THR A 57 -3.04 20.48 -0.60
N ASP A 58 -3.61 21.06 0.45
CA ASP A 58 -3.32 22.44 0.85
C ASP A 58 -1.99 22.53 1.63
N LYS A 59 -1.36 21.38 1.90
CA LYS A 59 -0.08 21.26 2.60
C LYS A 59 1.07 21.75 1.75
N THR A 60 1.93 22.53 2.39
CA THR A 60 3.14 23.10 1.82
C THR A 60 4.38 22.41 2.39
N PHE A 61 5.56 22.67 1.82
CA PHE A 61 6.81 22.20 2.41
C PHE A 61 7.07 22.76 3.83
N ALA A 62 6.46 23.90 4.18
CA ALA A 62 6.57 24.49 5.51
C ALA A 62 5.84 23.69 6.58
N ASP A 63 4.86 22.87 6.17
CA ASP A 63 4.09 21.98 7.06
C ASP A 63 4.87 20.68 7.39
N PHE A 64 6.07 20.52 6.84
CA PHE A 64 6.95 19.36 7.06
C PHE A 64 6.18 18.02 6.90
N TYR A 65 6.42 17.02 7.75
CA TYR A 65 5.69 15.75 7.75
C TYR A 65 4.40 15.79 8.57
N GLU A 66 4.15 16.87 9.31
CA GLU A 66 2.93 17.16 10.07
C GLU A 66 2.24 15.97 10.78
N ASP A 67 3.02 15.02 11.30
CA ASP A 67 2.49 13.97 12.19
C ASP A 67 2.01 14.55 13.54
N HIS A 68 2.36 15.81 13.82
CA HIS A 68 1.93 16.60 14.96
C HIS A 68 1.88 18.09 14.54
N PRO A 69 0.90 18.89 15.01
CA PRO A 69 0.82 20.29 14.65
C PRO A 69 2.04 21.03 15.19
N ILE A 70 2.96 21.42 14.29
CA ILE A 70 3.98 22.42 14.60
C ILE A 70 3.25 23.74 14.43
N GLY A 71 2.66 24.22 15.51
CA GLY A 71 1.91 25.47 15.52
C GLY A 71 2.77 26.58 14.91
N GLN A 72 2.27 27.20 13.85
CA GLN A 72 2.77 28.49 13.42
C GLN A 72 2.26 29.47 14.48
N SER A 73 3.04 29.64 15.55
CA SER A 73 2.79 30.68 16.54
C SER A 73 3.01 32.03 15.86
N ASP A 74 1.98 32.89 15.92
CA ASP A 74 2.02 34.29 15.48
C ASP A 74 3.24 35.05 16.01
#